data_AF-A0A9D2JG34-F1
#
_entry.id   AF-A0A9D2JG34-F1
#
_cell.length_a   1.000
_cell.length_b   1.000
_cell.length_c   1.000
_cell.angle_alpha   90.00
_cell.angle_beta   90.00
_cell.angle_gamma   90.00
#
_symmetry.space_group_name_H-M   'P 1'
#
loop_
_entity.id
_entity.type
_entity.pdbx_description
1 polymer ?
#
loop_
_entity_poly.entity_id
_entity_poly.type
_entity_poly.pdbx_seq_one_letter_code
_entity_poly.pdbx_strand_id
1 'polypeptide(L)' 'RIPNIRLYSFNANFDLICDLDNYKDYEHYGEWINSWMLEQMAADNYRLTEDNYQSYLKEVRDFYTTYDYPALNELK' A
#
# COMPACT_ATOMS: atom_id res chain seq x y z
N ARG A 1 15.53 14.38 10.41
CA ARG A 1 14.30 13.78 11.01
C ARG A 1 13.50 14.86 11.74
N ILE A 2 12.19 14.90 11.52
CA ILE A 2 11.27 15.78 12.26
C ILE A 2 10.53 14.90 13.29
N PRO A 3 10.75 15.10 14.61
CA PRO A 3 10.38 14.10 15.63
C PRO A 3 8.88 13.87 15.78
N ASN A 4 8.05 14.82 15.38
CA ASN A 4 6.59 14.77 15.45
C ASN A 4 5.92 14.29 14.14
N ILE A 5 6.70 13.94 13.12
CA ILE A 5 6.17 13.40 11.86
C ILE A 5 6.54 11.93 11.76
N ARG A 6 5.54 11.10 11.47
CA ARG A 6 5.70 9.68 11.17
C ARG A 6 5.14 9.43 9.78
N LEU A 7 5.90 8.70 8.97
CA LEU A 7 5.52 8.33 7.61
C LEU A 7 5.04 6.89 7.59
N TYR A 8 3.92 6.66 6.92
CA TYR A 8 3.32 5.34 6.74
C TYR A 8 3.05 5.13 5.25
N SER A 9 3.11 3.88 4.80
CA SER A 9 2.79 3.56 3.42
C SER A 9 2.25 2.13 3.32
N PHE A 10 1.19 1.97 2.53
CA PHE A 10 0.44 0.71 2.40
C PHE A 10 0.65 0.04 1.04
N ASN A 11 1.50 0.58 0.17
CA ASN A 11 1.67 0.11 -1.21
C ASN A 11 2.39 -1.23 -1.33
N ALA A 12 2.99 -1.75 -0.24
CA ALA A 12 3.51 -3.12 -0.18
C ALA A 12 2.46 -4.14 0.31
N ASN A 13 1.25 -3.71 0.67
CA ASN A 13 0.15 -4.62 0.94
C ASN A 13 -0.55 -4.98 -0.38
N PHE A 14 0.03 -5.94 -1.12
CA PHE A 14 -0.44 -6.30 -2.44
C PHE A 14 -1.86 -6.90 -2.44
N ASP A 15 -2.24 -7.60 -1.35
CA ASP A 15 -3.61 -8.10 -1.17
C ASP A 15 -4.62 -6.95 -1.07
N LEU A 16 -4.25 -5.84 -0.43
CA LEU A 16 -5.10 -4.65 -0.31
C LEU A 16 -5.21 -3.89 -1.63
N ILE A 17 -4.09 -3.63 -2.31
CA ILE A 17 -4.08 -2.74 -3.49
C ILE A 17 -4.54 -3.43 -4.78
N CYS A 18 -4.48 -4.76 -4.85
CA CYS A 18 -4.92 -5.50 -6.04
C CYS A 18 -6.41 -5.88 -5.99
N ASP A 19 -7.04 -5.77 -4.83
CA ASP A 19 -8.47 -6.01 -4.68
C ASP A 19 -9.25 -4.74 -5.06
N LEU A 20 -9.93 -4.81 -6.20
CA LEU A 20 -10.73 -3.68 -6.70
C LEU A 20 -11.96 -3.39 -5.82
N ASP A 21 -12.43 -4.36 -5.05
CA ASP A 21 -13.55 -4.15 -4.13
C ASP A 21 -13.17 -3.20 -2.99
N ASN A 22 -11.87 -2.97 -2.75
CA ASN A 22 -11.36 -2.01 -1.77
C ASN A 22 -11.40 -0.54 -2.22
N TYR A 23 -11.69 -0.29 -3.50
CA TYR A 23 -11.69 1.04 -4.08
C TYR A 23 -13.10 1.55 -4.32
N LYS A 24 -13.31 2.83 -4.02
CA LYS A 24 -14.54 3.54 -4.36
C LYS A 24 -14.52 3.99 -5.82
N ASP A 25 -13.36 4.41 -6.28
CA ASP A 25 -13.08 4.85 -7.65
C ASP A 25 -11.58 4.64 -7.96
N TYR A 26 -11.13 5.09 -9.12
CA TYR A 26 -9.77 4.84 -9.61
C TYR A 26 -8.67 5.58 -8.81
N GLU A 27 -9.02 6.53 -7.95
CA GLU A 27 -8.09 7.30 -7.12
C GLU A 27 -8.27 7.07 -5.61
N HIS A 28 -9.47 6.67 -5.17
CA HIS A 28 -9.83 6.67 -3.76
C HIS A 28 -10.22 5.28 -3.24
N TYR A 29 -9.67 4.93 -2.08
CA TYR A 29 -10.13 3.79 -1.29
C TYR A 29 -11.54 3.99 -0.75
N GLY A 30 -12.23 2.85 -0.54
CA GLY A 30 -13.47 2.79 0.22
C GLY A 30 -13.29 3.25 1.68
N GLU A 31 -14.39 3.68 2.31
CA GLU A 31 -14.35 4.21 3.67
C GLU A 31 -13.84 3.20 4.70
N TRP A 32 -14.10 1.90 4.50
CA TRP A 32 -13.62 0.84 5.39
C TRP A 32 -12.10 0.70 5.36
N ILE A 33 -11.46 0.87 4.19
CA ILE A 33 -10.00 0.88 4.09
C ILE A 33 -9.42 2.13 4.74
N ASN A 34 -10.06 3.28 4.61
CA ASN A 34 -9.60 4.49 5.31
C ASN A 34 -9.64 4.31 6.83
N SER A 35 -10.73 3.76 7.38
CA SER A 35 -10.84 3.41 8.81
C SER A 35 -9.77 2.40 9.23
N TRP A 36 -9.59 1.35 8.43
CA TRP A 36 -8.55 0.35 8.69
C TRP A 36 -7.14 0.96 8.69
N MET A 37 -6.82 1.84 7.72
CA MET A 37 -5.52 2.53 7.67
C MET A 37 -5.28 3.37 8.93
N LEU A 38 -6.32 4.06 9.45
CA LEU A 38 -6.22 4.82 10.69
C LEU A 38 -5.93 3.91 11.89
N GLU A 39 -6.59 2.75 11.98
CA GLU A 39 -6.31 1.74 13.02
C GLU A 39 -4.88 1.21 12.92
N GLN A 40 -4.38 0.92 11.71
CA GLN A 40 -3.01 0.48 11.49
C GLN A 40 -1.99 1.54 11.88
N MET A 41 -2.21 2.80 11.50
CA MET A 41 -1.35 3.92 11.87
C MET A 41 -1.34 4.15 13.39
N ALA A 42 -2.50 4.02 14.05
CA ALA A 42 -2.60 4.12 15.51
C ALA A 42 -1.83 3.00 16.22
N ALA A 43 -1.79 1.80 15.63
CA ALA A 43 -0.99 0.67 16.10
C ALA A 43 0.51 0.73 15.73
N ASP A 44 0.95 1.78 15.03
CA ASP A 44 2.29 1.97 14.47
C ASP A 44 2.71 0.92 13.41
N ASN A 45 1.75 0.22 12.81
CA ASN A 45 1.98 -0.70 11.71
C ASN A 45 2.28 0.07 10.41
N TYR A 46 2.96 -0.57 9.45
CA TYR A 46 3.30 0.01 8.13
C TYR A 46 4.14 1.29 8.18
N ARG A 47 4.82 1.55 9.30
CA ARG A 47 5.66 2.72 9.48
C ARG A 47 6.96 2.62 8.67
N LEU A 48 7.23 3.65 7.88
CA LEU A 48 8.52 3.81 7.23
C LEU A 48 9.52 4.49 8.18
N THR A 49 10.72 3.94 8.20
CA THR A 49 11.85 4.40 8.99
C THR A 49 13.09 4.44 8.11
N GLU A 50 14.14 5.12 8.57
CA GLU A 50 15.43 5.16 7.86
C GLU A 50 16.03 3.75 7.70
N ASP A 51 15.68 2.82 8.58
CA ASP A 51 16.19 1.45 8.58
C ASP A 51 15.47 0.53 7.59
N ASN A 52 14.19 0.78 7.28
CA ASN A 52 13.36 -0.14 6.48
C ASN A 52 12.97 0.39 5.08
N TYR A 53 13.08 1.70 4.82
CA TYR A 53 12.48 2.28 3.61
C TYR A 53 13.11 1.78 2.32
N GLN A 54 14.40 1.44 2.30
CA GLN A 54 15.05 0.94 1.08
C GLN A 54 14.52 -0.44 0.69
N SER A 55 14.37 -1.33 1.67
CA SER A 55 13.77 -2.65 1.46
C SER A 55 12.33 -2.52 0.99
N TYR A 56 11.56 -1.62 1.60
CA TYR A 56 10.19 -1.29 1.17
C TYR A 56 10.13 -0.80 -0.28
N LEU A 57 10.98 0.17 -0.66
CA LEU A 57 11.03 0.69 -2.02
C LEU A 57 11.43 -0.38 -3.03
N LYS A 58 12.34 -1.28 -2.66
CA LYS A 58 12.72 -2.42 -3.49
C LYS A 58 11.54 -3.37 -3.70
N GLU A 59 10.84 -3.75 -2.64
CA GLU A 59 9.67 -4.63 -2.69
C GLU A 59 8.58 -4.07 -3.60
N VAL A 60 8.20 -2.81 -3.39
CA VAL A 60 7.20 -2.11 -4.21
C VAL A 60 7.65 -2.03 -5.67
N ARG A 61 8.93 -1.70 -5.92
CA ARG A 61 9.47 -1.63 -7.28
C ARG A 61 9.46 -2.99 -7.96
N ASP A 62 9.93 -4.03 -7.28
CA ASP A 62 9.97 -5.38 -7.81
C ASP A 62 8.56 -5.80 -8.23
N PHE A 63 7.58 -5.66 -7.33
CA PHE A 63 6.18 -5.96 -7.64
C PHE A 63 5.68 -5.26 -8.91
N TYR A 64 5.76 -3.93 -8.99
CA TYR A 64 5.25 -3.20 -10.15
C TYR A 64 6.04 -3.46 -11.45
N THR A 65 7.29 -3.91 -11.36
CA THR A 65 8.10 -4.19 -12.56
C THR A 65 8.00 -5.64 -13.03
N THR A 66 7.51 -6.54 -12.17
CA THR A 66 7.35 -7.97 -12.48
C THR A 66 5.90 -8.45 -12.44
N TYR A 67 4.93 -7.58 -12.16
CA TYR A 67 3.51 -7.93 -12.15
C TYR A 67 3.05 -8.41 -13.53
N ASP A 68 2.22 -9.45 -13.56
CA ASP A 68 1.63 -10.01 -14.79
C ASP A 68 0.46 -9.14 -15.27
N TYR A 69 0.79 -7.99 -15.86
CA TYR A 69 -0.19 -7.10 -16.47
C TYR A 69 -1.00 -7.77 -17.62
N PRO A 70 -0.41 -8.62 -18.48
CA PRO A 70 -1.17 -9.38 -19.47
C PRO A 70 -2.35 -10.16 -18.88
N ALA A 71 -2.17 -10.83 -17.74
CA ALA A 71 -3.24 -11.60 -17.09
C ALA A 71 -4.49 -10.76 -16.73
N LEU A 72 -4.34 -9.44 -16.53
CA LEU A 72 -5.48 -8.55 -16.28
C LEU A 72 -6.47 -8.48 -17.46
N ASN A 73 -6.01 -8.79 -18.68
CA ASN A 73 -6.88 -8.80 -19.86
C ASN A 73 -7.70 -10.09 -19.99
N GLU A 74 -7.33 -11.15 -19.26
CA GLU A 74 -8.02 -12.45 -19.27
C GLU A 74 -9.19 -12.51 -18.29
N LEU A 75 -9.28 -11.54 -17.37
CA LEU A 75 -10.40 -11.37 -16.43
C LEU A 75 -11.63 -10.70 -17.06
N LYS A 76 -11.64 -10.50 -18.38
CA LYS A 76 -12.75 -9.89 -19.14
C LYS A 76 -13.70 -10.91 -19.74
#